data_AF-A0A1H6G684-F1
#
_entry.id   AF-A0A1H6G684-F1
#
_cell.length_a   1.000
_cell.length_b   1.000
_cell.length_c   1.000
_cell.angle_alpha   90.00
_cell.angle_beta   90.00
_cell.angle_gamma   90.00
#
_symmetry.space_group_name_H-M   'P 1'
#
loop_
_entity.id
_entity.type
_entity.pdbx_description
1 polymer ?
#
loop_
_entity_poly.entity_id
_entity_poly.type
_entity_poly.pdbx_seq_one_letter_code
_entity_poly.pdbx_strand_id
1 'polypeptide(L)'
;MFRRLLTLYIGRRWRTFCGLEREEFVELATEALEDLGYEYSLEELETTDGERFMLGAGETGDEITVESPVPFTIQTVTAKSNPGVGFALKFFSPEEEREEMTSGACVVDLRDIDNTTRPYIARFVQRMVDLSDHPPWKVTHHVGFRLAFLLRWKIRVLWTYWLGVDQESVSDAA
;
A
#
# COMPACT_ATOMS: atom_id res chain seq x y z
N MET A 1 22.66 -0.75 7.80
CA MET A 1 22.74 -1.59 6.57
C MET A 1 21.36 -2.00 6.06
N PHE A 2 20.50 -2.57 6.91
CA PHE A 2 19.14 -2.99 6.54
C PHE A 2 18.25 -1.86 5.98
N ARG A 3 18.25 -0.66 6.58
CA ARG A 3 17.49 0.50 6.06
C ARG A 3 17.90 0.93 4.65
N ARG A 4 19.21 1.05 4.37
CA ARG A 4 19.70 1.37 3.01
C ARG A 4 19.26 0.36 1.96
N LEU A 5 19.19 -0.93 2.33
CA LEU A 5 18.68 -1.99 1.45
C LEU A 5 17.17 -1.84 1.22
N LEU A 6 16.40 -1.44 2.24
CA LEU A 6 14.97 -1.14 2.09
C LEU A 6 14.72 0.10 1.24
N THR A 7 15.50 1.16 1.40
CA THR A 7 15.43 2.35 0.53
C THR A 7 15.70 1.99 -0.93
N LEU A 8 16.69 1.12 -1.19
CA LEU A 8 16.96 0.59 -2.53
C LEU A 8 15.82 -0.30 -3.06
N TYR A 9 15.17 -1.07 -2.19
CA TYR A 9 14.07 -1.96 -2.56
C TYR A 9 12.76 -1.20 -2.84
N ILE A 10 12.51 -0.10 -2.14
CA ILE A 10 11.39 0.80 -2.40
C ILE A 10 11.67 1.66 -3.63
N GLY A 11 12.91 2.10 -3.85
CA GLY A 11 13.26 2.87 -5.04
C GLY A 11 12.34 4.08 -5.24
N ARG A 12 11.69 4.17 -6.40
CA ARG A 12 10.70 5.21 -6.74
C ARG A 12 9.25 4.80 -6.51
N ARG A 13 9.00 3.58 -6.02
CA ARG A 13 7.65 2.99 -5.97
C ARG A 13 7.49 2.03 -4.78
N TRP A 14 6.51 2.29 -3.93
CA TRP A 14 6.16 1.43 -2.81
C TRP A 14 4.80 0.78 -3.06
N ARG A 15 4.83 -0.53 -3.34
CA ARG A 15 3.62 -1.33 -3.55
C ARG A 15 3.46 -2.38 -2.45
N THR A 16 2.31 -2.39 -1.78
CA THR A 16 2.01 -3.30 -0.67
C THR A 16 0.52 -3.67 -0.61
N PHE A 17 0.20 -4.72 0.14
CA PHE A 17 -1.18 -5.04 0.51
C PHE A 17 -1.63 -4.16 1.66
N CYS A 18 -2.89 -3.74 1.58
CA CYS A 18 -3.67 -3.07 2.60
C CYS A 18 -4.76 -4.03 3.08
N GLY A 19 -4.98 -4.09 4.39
CA GLY A 19 -6.02 -4.94 4.99
C GLY A 19 -7.43 -4.35 4.93
N LEU A 20 -7.59 -3.18 4.31
CA LEU A 20 -8.88 -2.52 4.08
C LEU A 20 -9.41 -2.86 2.69
N GLU A 21 -10.72 -2.76 2.54
CA GLU A 21 -11.35 -2.76 1.22
C GLU A 21 -10.93 -1.53 0.41
N ARG A 22 -11.08 -1.60 -0.91
CA ARG A 22 -10.66 -0.50 -1.81
C ARG A 22 -11.38 0.80 -1.47
N GLU A 23 -12.70 0.75 -1.33
CA GLU A 23 -13.55 1.91 -1.04
C GLU A 23 -13.21 2.51 0.33
N GLU A 24 -13.11 1.67 1.36
CA GLU A 24 -12.69 2.08 2.70
C GLU A 24 -11.28 2.70 2.71
N PHE A 25 -10.35 2.14 1.93
CA PHE A 25 -9.02 2.74 1.78
C PHE A 25 -9.08 4.12 1.12
N VAL A 26 -9.88 4.29 0.06
CA VAL A 26 -10.00 5.58 -0.63
C VAL A 26 -10.60 6.62 0.30
N GLU A 27 -11.68 6.30 1.00
CA GLU A 27 -12.31 7.20 1.98
C GLU A 27 -11.29 7.65 3.04
N LEU A 28 -10.60 6.70 3.66
CA LEU A 28 -9.59 6.99 4.68
C LEU A 28 -8.41 7.79 4.10
N ALA A 29 -7.99 7.50 2.86
CA ALA A 29 -6.92 8.22 2.18
C ALA A 29 -7.31 9.66 1.90
N THR A 30 -8.53 9.90 1.44
CA THR A 30 -9.04 11.26 1.23
C THR A 30 -9.12 12.03 2.55
N GLU A 31 -9.64 11.43 3.63
CA GLU A 31 -9.68 12.05 4.95
C GLU A 31 -8.26 12.39 5.46
N ALA A 32 -7.30 11.47 5.31
CA ALA A 32 -5.92 11.71 5.69
C ALA A 32 -5.26 12.86 4.90
N LEU A 33 -5.56 13.00 3.62
CA LEU A 33 -5.05 14.07 2.78
C LEU A 33 -5.69 15.42 3.14
N GLU A 34 -7.00 15.44 3.37
CA GLU A 34 -7.73 16.63 3.82
C GLU A 34 -7.22 17.13 5.17
N ASP A 35 -7.01 16.24 6.14
CA ASP A 35 -6.44 16.57 7.46
C ASP A 35 -5.03 17.16 7.38
N LEU A 36 -4.24 16.68 6.42
CA LEU A 36 -2.88 17.17 6.17
C LEU A 36 -2.86 18.45 5.32
N GLY A 37 -4.02 18.87 4.80
CA GLY A 37 -4.16 20.03 3.91
C GLY A 37 -3.49 19.83 2.55
N TYR A 38 -3.48 18.59 2.04
CA TYR A 38 -2.90 18.28 0.72
C TYR A 38 -3.94 18.54 -0.37
N GLU A 39 -3.52 19.11 -1.48
CA GLU A 39 -4.38 19.29 -2.66
C GLU A 39 -4.24 18.05 -3.53
N TYR A 40 -5.36 17.44 -3.93
CA TYR A 40 -5.36 16.22 -4.72
C TYR A 40 -6.53 16.15 -5.69
N SER A 41 -6.37 15.34 -6.73
CA SER A 41 -7.42 14.89 -7.63
C SER A 41 -7.62 13.37 -7.49
N LEU A 42 -8.85 12.90 -7.70
CA LEU A 42 -9.24 11.49 -7.64
C LEU A 42 -9.83 11.09 -9.00
N GLU A 43 -9.25 10.07 -9.61
CA GLU A 43 -9.70 9.51 -10.88
C GLU A 43 -9.92 7.99 -10.76
N GLU A 44 -10.93 7.48 -11.46
CA GLU A 44 -11.08 6.04 -11.64
C GLU A 44 -10.18 5.56 -12.78
N LEU A 45 -9.46 4.48 -12.55
CA LEU A 45 -8.59 3.85 -13.55
C LEU A 45 -9.14 2.50 -13.99
N GLU A 46 -9.04 2.22 -15.29
CA GLU A 46 -9.15 0.87 -15.80
C GLU A 46 -7.84 0.11 -15.56
N THR A 47 -7.93 -1.07 -14.94
CA THR A 47 -6.76 -1.92 -14.77
C THR A 47 -6.37 -2.59 -16.08
N THR A 48 -5.07 -2.59 -16.37
CA THR A 48 -4.57 -3.23 -17.59
C THR A 48 -4.71 -4.76 -17.51
N ASP A 49 -4.81 -5.45 -18.65
CA ASP A 49 -4.82 -6.92 -18.70
C ASP A 49 -3.62 -7.57 -17.98
N GLY A 50 -2.46 -6.91 -18.04
CA GLY A 50 -1.27 -7.35 -17.32
C GLY A 50 -1.40 -7.22 -15.81
N GLU A 51 -2.08 -6.19 -15.31
CA GLU A 51 -2.37 -6.01 -13.88
C GLU A 51 -3.47 -6.94 -13.41
N ARG A 52 -4.51 -7.16 -14.22
CA ARG A 52 -5.53 -8.19 -13.95
C ARG A 52 -4.91 -9.58 -13.85
N PHE A 53 -4.04 -9.95 -14.80
CA PHE A 53 -3.41 -11.26 -14.83
C PHE A 53 -2.32 -11.45 -13.78
N MET A 54 -1.46 -10.43 -13.57
CA MET A 54 -0.40 -10.55 -12.57
C MET A 54 -0.93 -10.33 -11.17
N LEU A 55 -1.73 -9.30 -10.91
CA LEU A 55 -2.08 -8.86 -9.56
C LEU A 55 -3.45 -9.36 -9.10
N GLY A 56 -4.15 -10.10 -9.96
CA GLY A 56 -5.56 -10.42 -9.75
C GLY A 56 -6.35 -9.15 -9.47
N ALA A 57 -6.00 -8.03 -10.11
CA ALA A 57 -6.65 -6.77 -9.82
C ALA A 57 -8.14 -6.84 -10.20
N GLY A 58 -8.99 -6.13 -9.46
CA GLY A 58 -10.34 -5.81 -9.93
C GLY A 58 -10.28 -5.07 -11.27
N GLU A 59 -11.37 -5.06 -12.04
CA GLU A 59 -11.38 -4.43 -13.37
C GLU A 59 -11.11 -2.92 -13.31
N THR A 60 -11.46 -2.30 -12.20
CA THR A 60 -11.27 -0.89 -11.90
C THR A 60 -10.40 -0.69 -10.65
N GLY A 61 -9.79 0.49 -10.57
CA GLY A 61 -9.06 0.98 -9.42
C GLY A 61 -9.22 2.49 -9.28
N ASP A 62 -8.56 3.06 -8.28
CA ASP A 62 -8.59 4.50 -8.04
C ASP A 62 -7.16 5.05 -8.05
N GLU A 63 -7.01 6.24 -8.63
CA GLU A 63 -5.79 7.03 -8.59
C GLU A 63 -6.07 8.35 -7.88
N ILE A 64 -5.31 8.59 -6.82
CA ILE A 64 -5.23 9.88 -6.16
C ILE A 64 -3.91 10.53 -6.56
N THR A 65 -3.99 11.64 -7.29
CA THR A 65 -2.82 12.45 -7.65
C THR A 65 -2.75 13.62 -6.67
N VAL A 66 -1.75 13.60 -5.80
CA VAL A 66 -1.45 14.73 -4.92
C VAL A 66 -0.66 15.76 -5.71
N GLU A 67 -1.13 17.00 -5.72
CA GLU A 67 -0.56 18.11 -6.48
C GLU A 67 0.28 19.04 -5.58
N SER A 68 -0.17 19.22 -4.34
CA SER A 68 0.44 20.09 -3.33
C SER A 68 0.41 19.39 -1.96
N PRO A 69 1.45 19.50 -1.12
CA PRO A 69 2.62 20.41 -1.19
C PRO A 69 3.75 19.95 -2.12
N VAL A 70 3.75 18.67 -2.50
CA VAL A 70 4.68 18.08 -3.47
C VAL A 70 3.96 17.00 -4.27
N PRO A 71 4.25 16.83 -5.56
CA PRO A 71 3.50 15.91 -6.39
C PRO A 71 3.88 14.45 -6.09
N PHE A 72 2.88 13.60 -5.84
CA PHE A 72 3.03 12.15 -5.79
C PHE A 72 1.71 11.44 -6.08
N THR A 73 1.80 10.17 -6.50
CA THR A 73 0.61 9.41 -6.93
C THR A 73 0.34 8.24 -5.98
N ILE A 74 -0.94 8.03 -5.65
CA ILE A 74 -1.44 6.90 -4.87
C ILE A 74 -2.40 6.12 -5.79
N GLN A 75 -2.09 4.87 -6.08
CA GLN A 75 -3.03 3.99 -6.77
C GLN A 75 -3.51 2.88 -5.85
N THR A 76 -4.77 2.51 -5.97
CA THR A 76 -5.34 1.36 -5.27
C THR A 76 -6.19 0.50 -6.21
N VAL A 77 -6.08 -0.81 -6.05
CA VAL A 77 -6.87 -1.80 -6.79
C VAL A 77 -7.35 -2.89 -5.85
N THR A 78 -8.54 -3.43 -6.08
CA THR A 78 -9.03 -4.59 -5.32
C THR A 78 -8.12 -5.79 -5.54
N ALA A 79 -7.75 -6.49 -4.46
CA ALA A 79 -6.90 -7.68 -4.54
C ALA A 79 -7.74 -8.94 -4.75
N LYS A 80 -8.04 -9.33 -5.99
CA LYS A 80 -8.75 -10.60 -6.29
C LYS A 80 -7.83 -11.82 -6.31
N SER A 81 -6.55 -11.71 -6.66
CA SER A 81 -5.60 -12.83 -6.51
C SER A 81 -4.13 -12.39 -6.50
N ASN A 82 -3.35 -12.82 -5.52
CA ASN A 82 -1.97 -12.36 -5.38
C ASN A 82 -0.99 -13.18 -6.26
N PRO A 83 -0.11 -12.59 -7.10
CA PRO A 83 0.83 -13.30 -7.97
C PRO A 83 1.87 -14.13 -7.20
N GLY A 84 2.35 -13.60 -6.08
CA GLY A 84 3.35 -14.28 -5.26
C GLY A 84 2.75 -15.41 -4.44
N VAL A 85 1.49 -15.25 -4.03
CA VAL A 85 0.71 -16.28 -3.36
C VAL A 85 0.23 -17.33 -4.35
N GLY A 86 -0.11 -16.96 -5.58
CA GLY A 86 -0.43 -17.88 -6.67
C GLY A 86 0.72 -18.83 -7.01
N PHE A 87 1.98 -18.42 -6.84
CA PHE A 87 3.13 -19.30 -7.06
C PHE A 87 3.45 -20.19 -5.83
N ALA A 88 3.33 -19.66 -4.61
CA ALA A 88 3.58 -20.43 -3.38
C ALA A 88 2.42 -21.37 -2.99
N LEU A 89 1.16 -20.96 -3.24
CA LEU A 89 -0.07 -21.72 -2.97
C LEU A 89 -0.59 -22.51 -4.18
N LYS A 90 0.07 -22.42 -5.35
CA LYS A 90 -0.25 -23.28 -6.50
C LYS A 90 -0.20 -24.77 -6.15
N PHE A 91 0.59 -25.11 -5.15
CA PHE A 91 0.80 -26.47 -4.66
C PHE A 91 -0.17 -26.89 -3.55
N PHE A 92 -0.99 -25.99 -2.99
CA PHE A 92 -1.75 -26.25 -1.75
C PHE A 92 -3.26 -25.97 -1.80
N SER A 93 -3.77 -25.16 -2.74
CA SER A 93 -5.22 -24.84 -2.80
C SER A 93 -5.75 -24.63 -4.23
N PRO A 94 -7.03 -24.96 -4.52
CA PRO A 94 -7.75 -24.60 -5.76
C PRO A 94 -7.87 -23.09 -5.99
N GLU A 95 -8.22 -22.68 -7.20
CA GLU A 95 -8.29 -21.26 -7.63
C GLU A 95 -9.35 -20.45 -6.86
N GLU A 96 -10.54 -21.01 -6.62
CA GLU A 96 -11.61 -20.37 -5.83
C GLU A 96 -11.17 -20.04 -4.39
N GLU A 97 -10.41 -20.92 -3.72
CA GLU A 97 -9.88 -20.66 -2.37
C GLU A 97 -8.85 -19.52 -2.35
N ARG A 98 -8.14 -19.26 -3.47
CA ARG A 98 -7.16 -18.16 -3.53
C ARG A 98 -7.81 -16.80 -3.64
N GLU A 99 -8.95 -16.71 -4.31
CA GLU A 99 -9.74 -15.47 -4.42
C GLU A 99 -10.39 -15.13 -3.08
N GLU A 100 -10.90 -16.14 -2.36
CA GLU A 100 -11.52 -15.97 -1.05
C GLU A 100 -10.50 -15.51 0.03
N MET A 101 -9.22 -15.84 -0.13
CA MET A 101 -8.17 -15.47 0.84
C MET A 101 -7.74 -13.99 0.79
N THR A 102 -7.88 -13.31 -0.35
CA THR A 102 -7.58 -11.86 -0.46
C THR A 102 -8.83 -10.99 -0.61
N SER A 103 -10.02 -11.60 -0.62
CA SER A 103 -11.32 -10.92 -0.54
C SER A 103 -11.40 -10.04 0.70
N GLY A 104 -11.62 -8.74 0.52
CA GLY A 104 -11.63 -7.74 1.61
C GLY A 104 -10.35 -6.92 1.75
N ALA A 105 -9.35 -7.14 0.88
CA ALA A 105 -8.09 -6.40 0.86
C ALA A 105 -7.88 -5.67 -0.49
N CYS A 106 -7.09 -4.60 -0.46
CA CYS A 106 -6.62 -3.91 -1.66
C CYS A 106 -5.10 -3.90 -1.78
N VAL A 107 -4.59 -3.64 -2.98
CA VAL A 107 -3.17 -3.38 -3.24
C VAL A 107 -3.00 -1.89 -3.42
N VAL A 108 -2.13 -1.29 -2.61
CA VAL A 108 -1.79 0.13 -2.65
C VAL A 108 -0.43 0.29 -3.29
N ASP A 109 -0.30 1.29 -4.14
CA ASP A 109 0.90 1.62 -4.89
C ASP A 109 1.18 3.12 -4.84
N LEU A 110 2.16 3.49 -4.02
CA LEU A 110 2.68 4.85 -3.93
C LEU A 110 3.82 5.03 -4.93
N ARG A 111 3.71 6.02 -5.79
CA ARG A 111 4.69 6.33 -6.85
C ARG A 111 5.39 7.65 -6.57
N ASP A 112 6.37 7.95 -7.41
CA ASP A 112 7.13 9.21 -7.38
C ASP A 112 7.89 9.42 -6.06
N ILE A 113 8.35 8.33 -5.45
CA ILE A 113 9.10 8.37 -4.21
C ILE A 113 10.53 8.84 -4.49
N ASP A 114 10.87 10.01 -3.98
CA ASP A 114 12.22 10.55 -3.97
C ASP A 114 12.55 11.14 -2.59
N ASN A 115 13.63 11.92 -2.48
CA ASN A 115 13.99 12.51 -1.18
C ASN A 115 13.07 13.69 -0.79
N THR A 116 12.41 14.30 -1.77
CA THR A 116 11.51 15.44 -1.59
C THR A 116 10.11 14.98 -1.20
N THR A 117 9.57 13.96 -1.88
CA THR A 117 8.21 13.43 -1.63
C THR A 117 8.14 12.53 -0.40
N ARG A 118 9.23 11.81 -0.08
CA ARG A 118 9.25 10.81 0.98
C ARG A 118 8.77 11.31 2.36
N PRO A 119 9.15 12.50 2.88
CA PRO A 119 8.62 12.98 4.15
C PRO A 119 7.11 13.22 4.13
N TYR A 120 6.57 13.71 3.02
CA TYR A 120 5.13 13.97 2.86
C TYR A 120 4.35 12.66 2.74
N ILE A 121 4.89 11.71 1.96
CA ILE A 121 4.35 10.36 1.88
C ILE A 121 4.36 9.70 3.26
N ALA A 122 5.46 9.81 4.03
CA ALA A 122 5.53 9.23 5.37
C ALA A 122 4.46 9.80 6.31
N ARG A 123 4.24 11.12 6.29
CA ARG A 123 3.15 11.77 7.05
C ARG A 123 1.78 11.28 6.62
N PHE A 124 1.54 11.16 5.32
CA PHE A 124 0.31 10.58 4.80
C PHE A 124 0.09 9.14 5.31
N VAL A 125 1.08 8.25 5.16
CA VAL A 125 0.94 6.86 5.63
C VAL A 125 0.78 6.78 7.15
N GLN A 126 1.44 7.67 7.90
CA GLN A 126 1.26 7.75 9.36
C GLN A 126 -0.16 8.23 9.73
N ARG A 127 -0.67 9.27 9.05
CA ARG A 127 -2.02 9.79 9.30
C ARG A 127 -3.09 8.74 9.01
N MET A 128 -2.94 7.98 7.92
CA MET A 128 -3.78 6.82 7.63
C MET A 128 -3.82 5.81 8.77
N VAL A 129 -2.69 5.56 9.42
CA VAL A 129 -2.62 4.65 10.57
C VAL A 129 -3.28 5.24 11.81
N ASP A 130 -3.17 6.55 12.01
CA ASP A 130 -3.74 7.24 13.17
C ASP A 130 -5.28 7.37 13.07
N LEU A 131 -5.82 7.50 11.86
CA LEU A 131 -7.27 7.56 11.60
C LEU A 131 -7.93 6.18 11.61
N SER A 132 -7.19 5.12 11.29
CA SER A 132 -7.75 3.78 11.21
C SER A 132 -7.90 3.11 12.58
N ASP A 133 -9.04 2.48 12.83
CA ASP A 133 -9.27 1.62 14.01
C ASP A 133 -8.25 0.48 14.10
N HIS A 134 -7.80 -0.02 12.94
CA HIS A 134 -6.83 -1.10 12.82
C HIS A 134 -5.77 -0.72 11.78
N PRO A 135 -4.48 -0.62 12.14
CA PRO A 135 -3.44 -0.19 11.20
C PRO A 135 -3.53 -0.96 9.87
N PRO A 136 -3.74 -0.27 8.72
CA PRO A 136 -4.07 -0.93 7.45
C PRO A 136 -3.03 -1.96 7.01
N TRP A 137 -1.77 -1.73 7.40
CA TRP A 137 -0.62 -2.57 7.05
C TRP A 137 -0.38 -3.74 7.99
N LYS A 138 -1.10 -3.85 9.10
CA LYS A 138 -0.89 -4.94 10.05
C LYS A 138 -1.43 -6.26 9.50
N VAL A 139 -2.47 -6.23 8.66
CA VAL A 139 -3.14 -7.33 7.91
C VAL A 139 -3.45 -8.63 8.69
N THR A 140 -3.12 -8.72 9.98
CA THR A 140 -3.30 -9.92 10.80
C THR A 140 -4.75 -10.20 11.14
N HIS A 141 -5.61 -9.19 11.04
CA HIS A 141 -7.05 -9.31 11.22
C HIS A 141 -7.71 -10.04 10.02
N HIS A 142 -7.07 -10.02 8.86
CA HIS A 142 -7.62 -10.61 7.64
C HIS A 142 -7.35 -12.11 7.57
N VAL A 143 -8.40 -12.90 7.36
CA VAL A 143 -8.37 -14.36 7.46
C VAL A 143 -7.34 -14.98 6.51
N GLY A 144 -7.32 -14.60 5.23
CA GLY A 144 -6.34 -15.18 4.30
C GLY A 144 -4.89 -14.73 4.49
N PHE A 145 -4.63 -13.62 5.18
CA PHE A 145 -3.26 -13.23 5.53
C PHE A 145 -2.74 -13.94 6.79
N ARG A 146 -3.62 -14.51 7.63
CA ARG A 146 -3.19 -15.26 8.83
C ARG A 146 -2.23 -16.40 8.47
N LEU A 147 -2.47 -17.09 7.36
CA LEU A 147 -1.65 -18.21 6.90
C LEU A 147 -0.46 -17.79 6.03
N ALA A 148 -0.48 -16.59 5.45
CA ALA A 148 0.58 -16.07 4.57
C ALA A 148 1.73 -15.40 5.37
N PHE A 149 2.47 -16.17 6.16
CA PHE A 149 3.53 -15.64 7.06
C PHE A 149 4.58 -14.78 6.34
N LEU A 150 5.13 -15.25 5.21
CA LEU A 150 6.15 -14.50 4.46
C LEU A 150 5.63 -13.16 3.92
N LEU A 151 4.36 -13.14 3.50
CA LEU A 151 3.72 -11.93 3.02
C LEU A 151 3.51 -10.91 4.14
N ARG A 152 3.03 -11.37 5.31
CA ARG A 152 2.94 -10.53 6.52
C ARG A 152 4.30 -9.98 6.93
N TRP A 153 5.35 -10.79 6.87
CA TRP A 153 6.69 -10.34 7.17
C TRP A 153 7.15 -9.27 6.18
N LYS A 154 6.93 -9.46 4.87
CA LYS A 154 7.24 -8.45 3.83
C LYS A 154 6.50 -7.13 4.10
N ILE A 155 5.19 -7.17 4.34
CA ILE A 155 4.37 -5.98 4.59
C ILE A 155 4.87 -5.26 5.86
N ARG A 156 5.13 -6.01 6.94
CA ARG A 156 5.65 -5.44 8.19
C ARG A 156 7.00 -4.73 7.99
N VAL A 157 7.91 -5.35 7.24
CA VAL A 157 9.22 -4.77 6.94
C VAL A 157 9.08 -3.49 6.10
N LEU A 158 8.21 -3.53 5.07
CA LEU A 158 7.92 -2.39 4.21
C LEU A 158 7.25 -1.23 4.95
N TRP A 159 6.39 -1.51 5.93
CA TRP A 159 5.77 -0.51 6.78
C TRP A 159 6.77 0.12 7.77
N THR A 160 7.67 -0.68 8.35
CA THR A 160 8.69 -0.19 9.30
C THR A 160 9.63 0.85 8.67
N TYR A 161 9.77 0.83 7.34
CA TYR A 161 10.49 1.88 6.62
C TYR A 161 9.87 3.26 6.86
N TRP A 162 8.56 3.39 6.70
CA TRP A 162 7.86 4.68 6.80
C TRP A 162 7.88 5.25 8.22
N LEU A 163 7.72 4.39 9.23
CA LEU A 163 7.89 4.77 10.65
C LEU A 163 9.28 5.36 10.96
N GLY A 164 10.30 5.04 10.17
CA GLY A 164 11.66 5.53 10.36
C GLY A 164 11.98 6.86 9.68
N VAL A 165 11.13 7.32 8.75
CA VAL A 165 11.39 8.53 7.95
C VAL A 165 11.31 9.81 8.80
N ASP A 166 10.45 9.85 9.82
CA ASP A 166 10.36 10.99 10.74
C ASP A 166 11.58 11.15 11.66
N GLN A 167 12.37 10.09 11.88
CA GLN A 167 13.55 10.17 12.75
C GLN A 167 14.78 10.78 12.06
N GLU A 168 14.86 10.74 10.72
CA GLU A 168 15.99 11.31 9.97
C GLU A 168 15.82 12.81 9.73
N SER A 169 14.59 13.32 9.58
CA SER A 169 14.34 14.75 9.40
C SER A 169 14.72 15.62 10.60
N VAL A 170 14.84 15.03 11.79
CA VAL A 170 15.30 15.69 13.03
C VAL A 170 16.83 15.63 13.16
N SER A 171 17.50 14.68 12.51
CA SER A 171 18.94 14.45 12.66
C SER A 171 19.82 15.31 11.76
N ASP A 172 19.30 15.85 10.65
CA ASP A 172 20.05 16.71 9.73
C ASP A 172 19.97 18.21 10.10
N ALA A 173 19.40 18.53 11.27
CA ALA A 173 19.25 19.89 11.79
C ALA A 173 20.09 20.18 13.06
N ALA A 174 21.05 19.32 13.42
CA ALA A 174 21.87 19.43 14.63
C ALA A 174 23.37 19.65 14.33
#